data_AF-A0A212DIN4-F1
#
_entry.id   AF-A0A212DIN4-F1
#
_cell.length_a   1.000
_cell.length_b   1.000
_cell.length_c   1.000
_cell.angle_alpha   90.00
_cell.angle_beta   90.00
_cell.angle_gamma   90.00
#
_symmetry.space_group_name_H-M   'P 1'
#
loop_
_entity.id
_entity.type
_entity.pdbx_description
1 polymer ?
#
loop_
_entity_poly.entity_id
_entity_poly.type
_entity_poly.pdbx_seq_one_letter_code
_entity_poly.pdbx_strand_id
1 'polypeptide(L)'
;MRPPRQLPLMGLLFFSLIPSQLCQICKPLINTMLKANYTKGIQNANVLLTLRLVGIKNQSLEQQLSQQIKEDINSKEMELTSGQLALGILALGACENPDEEFIHGAHLVSKLGDKFQAEIQNMETHDGNPLTNYYQLSLALLALCLFNGSYSITSVTYYFTPENKNYYFGDQFSVATLAKKIQSEGKQGLFGNIFSTGEAMQALFVSSDYYKSKTNCQETLRTVFYNISQNAFSLPIAAAQILPALMGKTYLDVTNTSCSHNPVEETSWGPYVTSVQGIRASSSDRTYWQLLSNGQPLSQ
;
A
#
# COMPACT_ATOMS: atom_id res chain seq x y z
N MET A 1 -35.47 8.98 -3.93
CA MET A 1 -34.48 8.85 -2.84
C MET A 1 -33.99 7.41 -2.84
N ARG A 2 -32.68 7.16 -2.99
CA ARG A 2 -32.13 5.81 -2.89
C ARG A 2 -32.06 5.41 -1.40
N PRO A 3 -32.32 4.15 -1.04
CA PRO A 3 -32.29 3.72 0.35
C PRO A 3 -30.88 3.88 0.95
N PRO A 4 -30.75 4.25 2.23
CA PRO A 4 -29.46 4.33 2.91
C PRO A 4 -28.80 2.95 2.96
N ARG A 5 -27.47 2.92 2.75
CA ARG A 5 -26.68 1.69 2.90
C ARG A 5 -26.53 1.41 4.40
N GLN A 6 -27.15 0.34 4.87
CA GLN A 6 -27.23 0.01 6.29
C GLN A 6 -25.99 -0.76 6.77
N LEU A 7 -25.39 -0.33 7.87
CA LEU A 7 -24.39 -1.09 8.63
C LEU A 7 -25.00 -1.52 9.98
N PRO A 8 -25.16 -2.82 10.27
CA PRO A 8 -25.69 -3.30 11.56
C PRO A 8 -24.66 -3.19 12.70
N LEU A 9 -25.07 -2.61 13.85
CA LEU A 9 -24.16 -2.29 14.97
C LEU A 9 -23.56 -3.49 15.72
N MET A 10 -24.05 -4.71 15.54
CA MET A 10 -23.37 -5.90 16.08
C MET A 10 -22.02 -6.18 15.38
N GLY A 11 -21.75 -5.51 14.25
CA GLY A 11 -20.42 -5.39 13.66
C GLY A 11 -19.69 -4.10 14.01
N LEU A 12 -20.20 -3.22 14.88
CA LEU A 12 -19.63 -1.89 15.17
C LEU A 12 -19.09 -1.74 16.59
N LEU A 13 -19.40 -2.60 17.57
CA LEU A 13 -18.63 -2.57 18.83
C LEU A 13 -17.15 -2.95 18.61
N PHE A 14 -16.84 -3.60 17.49
CA PHE A 14 -15.47 -3.77 17.01
C PHE A 14 -15.04 -2.73 15.97
N PHE A 15 -15.92 -1.91 15.38
CA PHE A 15 -15.57 -1.05 14.22
C PHE A 15 -15.90 0.46 14.37
N SER A 16 -16.67 0.90 15.37
CA SER A 16 -16.91 2.33 15.64
C SER A 16 -15.79 2.97 16.46
N LEU A 17 -14.96 2.15 17.10
CA LEU A 17 -13.74 2.58 17.75
C LEU A 17 -12.52 2.53 16.80
N ILE A 18 -12.67 2.00 15.60
CA ILE A 18 -11.54 1.65 14.73
C ILE A 18 -10.86 2.88 14.09
N PRO A 19 -11.51 3.91 13.53
CA PRO A 19 -10.75 5.02 12.94
C PRO A 19 -9.93 5.81 13.98
N SER A 20 -10.50 6.08 15.16
CA SER A 20 -9.84 6.84 16.22
C SER A 20 -8.90 5.99 17.09
N GLN A 21 -9.22 4.71 17.38
CA GLN A 21 -8.31 3.81 18.11
C GLN A 21 -7.25 3.15 17.22
N LEU A 22 -7.50 2.85 15.93
CA LEU A 22 -6.40 2.47 15.03
C LEU A 22 -5.42 3.62 14.87
N CYS A 23 -5.87 4.88 14.83
CA CYS A 23 -4.93 6.00 14.80
C CYS A 23 -4.11 6.10 16.10
N GLN A 24 -4.68 5.79 17.28
CA GLN A 24 -3.90 5.69 18.52
C GLN A 24 -2.83 4.58 18.46
N ILE A 25 -3.17 3.42 17.91
CA ILE A 25 -2.22 2.30 17.75
C ILE A 25 -1.21 2.56 16.63
N CYS A 26 -1.58 3.33 15.60
CA CYS A 26 -0.69 3.73 14.51
C CYS A 26 0.20 4.91 14.89
N LYS A 27 -0.11 5.66 15.96
CA LYS A 27 0.66 6.83 16.39
C LYS A 27 2.16 6.55 16.56
N PRO A 28 2.61 5.41 17.13
CA PRO A 28 4.03 5.06 17.15
C PRO A 28 4.64 4.93 15.75
N LEU A 29 3.94 4.27 14.82
CA LEU A 29 4.39 4.12 13.42
C LEU A 29 4.54 5.48 12.72
N ILE A 30 3.50 6.32 12.85
CA ILE A 30 3.49 7.68 12.31
C ILE A 30 4.65 8.48 12.91
N ASN A 31 4.83 8.43 14.23
CA ASN A 31 5.93 9.13 14.90
C ASN A 31 7.30 8.64 14.44
N THR A 32 7.50 7.33 14.26
CA THR A 32 8.74 6.77 13.72
C THR A 32 9.07 7.39 12.37
N MET A 33 8.09 7.48 11.47
CA MET A 33 8.29 8.08 10.14
C MET A 33 8.48 9.59 10.20
N LEU A 34 7.72 10.32 11.03
CA LEU A 34 7.79 11.78 11.07
C LEU A 34 9.06 12.32 11.75
N LYS A 35 9.68 11.55 12.65
CA LYS A 35 10.87 11.97 13.42
C LYS A 35 12.20 11.51 12.83
N ALA A 36 12.17 10.64 11.83
CA ALA A 36 13.39 10.14 11.22
C ALA A 36 14.09 11.19 10.36
N ASN A 37 15.40 11.06 10.25
CA ASN A 37 16.21 11.88 9.36
C ASN A 37 16.44 11.14 8.04
N TYR A 38 15.99 11.73 6.94
CA TYR A 38 16.08 11.16 5.61
C TYR A 38 17.22 11.80 4.84
N THR A 39 18.23 11.00 4.51
CA THR A 39 19.46 11.43 3.81
C THR A 39 19.66 10.75 2.46
N LYS A 40 18.83 9.75 2.13
CA LYS A 40 18.88 9.00 0.86
C LYS A 40 17.46 8.94 0.30
N GLY A 41 17.15 9.78 -0.68
CA GLY A 41 15.79 10.00 -1.17
C GLY A 41 15.13 8.71 -1.65
N ILE A 42 15.72 8.06 -2.65
CA ILE A 42 15.11 6.89 -3.30
C ILE A 42 14.91 5.71 -2.32
N GLN A 43 15.78 5.56 -1.33
CA GLN A 43 15.66 4.53 -0.30
C GLN A 43 14.47 4.76 0.65
N ASN A 44 13.97 5.99 0.70
CA ASN A 44 12.85 6.40 1.55
C ASN A 44 11.58 6.72 0.75
N ALA A 45 11.54 6.38 -0.54
CA ALA A 45 10.35 6.58 -1.37
C ALA A 45 9.10 5.86 -0.82
N ASN A 46 9.27 4.70 -0.16
CA ASN A 46 8.18 4.00 0.55
C ASN A 46 7.53 4.85 1.67
N VAL A 47 8.32 5.70 2.34
CA VAL A 47 7.78 6.60 3.38
C VAL A 47 6.90 7.67 2.73
N LEU A 48 7.39 8.32 1.67
CA LEU A 48 6.60 9.33 0.94
C LEU A 48 5.31 8.74 0.39
N LEU A 49 5.41 7.59 -0.29
CA LEU A 49 4.27 6.82 -0.78
C LEU A 49 3.24 6.56 0.32
N THR A 50 3.70 6.10 1.49
CA THR A 50 2.82 5.81 2.63
C THR A 50 2.14 7.06 3.16
N LEU A 51 2.88 8.16 3.37
CA LEU A 51 2.31 9.42 3.87
C LEU A 51 1.18 9.91 2.97
N ARG A 52 1.35 9.82 1.66
CA ARG A 52 0.35 10.19 0.64
C ARG A 52 -0.85 9.25 0.66
N LEU A 53 -0.62 7.94 0.56
CA LEU A 53 -1.68 6.92 0.53
C LEU A 53 -2.60 6.95 1.76
N VAL A 54 -2.04 7.24 2.94
CA VAL A 54 -2.81 7.27 4.19
C VAL A 54 -3.25 8.68 4.60
N GLY A 55 -2.94 9.70 3.79
CA GLY A 55 -3.39 11.08 4.01
C GLY A 55 -2.76 11.77 5.23
N ILE A 56 -1.53 11.40 5.62
CA ILE A 56 -0.83 12.06 6.73
C ILE A 56 -0.24 13.39 6.24
N LYS A 57 -0.71 14.49 6.82
CA LYS A 57 -0.27 15.83 6.45
C LYS A 57 1.01 16.23 7.19
N ASN A 58 2.15 16.22 6.48
CA ASN A 58 3.38 16.90 6.90
C ASN A 58 4.10 17.49 5.68
N GLN A 59 3.73 18.72 5.33
CA GLN A 59 4.16 19.36 4.09
C GLN A 59 5.69 19.50 4.00
N SER A 60 6.36 19.86 5.10
CA SER A 60 7.82 20.01 5.12
C SER A 60 8.54 18.70 4.82
N LEU A 61 8.09 17.61 5.45
CA LEU A 61 8.69 16.30 5.24
C LEU A 61 8.38 15.75 3.85
N GLU A 62 7.14 15.94 3.38
CA GLU A 62 6.72 15.52 2.05
C GLU A 62 7.54 16.21 0.96
N GLN A 63 7.73 17.53 1.06
CA GLN A 63 8.58 18.31 0.16
C GLN A 63 10.03 17.86 0.21
N GLN A 64 10.59 17.63 1.41
CA GLN A 64 11.95 17.13 1.58
C GLN A 64 12.14 15.78 0.89
N LEU A 65 11.26 14.81 1.16
CA LEU A 65 11.34 13.47 0.58
C LEU A 65 11.18 13.52 -0.94
N SER A 66 10.18 14.25 -1.43
CA SER A 66 9.93 14.41 -2.88
C SER A 66 11.17 14.98 -3.58
N GLN A 67 11.73 16.06 -3.04
CA GLN A 67 12.91 16.70 -3.61
C GLN A 67 14.11 15.75 -3.65
N GLN A 68 14.40 15.04 -2.54
CA GLN A 68 15.50 14.08 -2.49
C GLN A 68 15.31 12.91 -3.47
N ILE A 69 14.08 12.43 -3.66
CA ILE A 69 13.78 11.36 -4.62
C ILE A 69 14.01 11.86 -6.04
N LYS A 70 13.54 13.07 -6.38
CA LYS A 70 13.78 13.68 -7.71
C LYS A 70 15.28 13.87 -7.97
N GLU A 71 16.04 14.31 -6.97
CA GLU A 71 17.50 14.47 -7.07
C GLU A 71 18.22 13.14 -7.28
N ASP A 72 17.87 12.09 -6.53
CA ASP A 72 18.44 10.75 -6.71
C ASP A 72 18.11 10.18 -8.10
N ILE A 73 16.86 10.37 -8.57
CA ILE A 73 16.46 9.93 -9.92
C ILE A 73 17.27 10.69 -10.98
N ASN A 74 17.39 12.01 -10.88
CA ASN A 74 18.15 12.80 -11.86
C ASN A 74 19.65 12.49 -11.86
N SER A 75 20.24 12.23 -10.69
CA SER A 75 21.70 12.05 -10.56
C SER A 75 22.17 10.61 -10.77
N LYS A 76 21.32 9.61 -10.50
CA LYS A 76 21.70 8.18 -10.46
C LYS A 76 20.78 7.29 -11.30
N GLU A 77 20.02 7.86 -12.24
CA GLU A 77 19.00 7.12 -13.01
C GLU A 77 19.48 5.77 -13.56
N MET A 78 20.69 5.75 -14.14
CA MET A 78 21.28 4.54 -14.72
C MET A 78 21.58 3.47 -13.68
N GLU A 79 21.95 3.87 -12.45
CA GLU A 79 22.29 2.98 -11.34
C GLU A 79 21.05 2.44 -10.61
N LEU A 80 19.91 3.15 -10.70
CA LEU A 80 18.67 2.71 -10.06
C LEU A 80 18.17 1.40 -10.66
N THR A 81 17.79 0.47 -9.80
CA THR A 81 17.14 -0.77 -10.21
C THR A 81 15.72 -0.50 -10.74
N SER A 82 15.13 -1.50 -11.41
CA SER A 82 13.72 -1.46 -11.84
C SER A 82 12.78 -1.17 -10.65
N GLY A 83 12.97 -1.87 -9.53
CA GLY A 83 12.16 -1.70 -8.33
C GLY A 83 12.35 -0.36 -7.64
N GLN A 84 13.58 0.18 -7.61
CA GLN A 84 13.83 1.51 -7.02
C GLN A 84 13.16 2.61 -7.84
N LEU A 85 13.30 2.59 -9.18
CA LEU A 85 12.64 3.56 -10.05
C LEU A 85 11.12 3.43 -9.96
N ALA A 86 10.59 2.20 -9.95
CA ALA A 86 9.17 1.94 -9.75
C ALA A 86 8.64 2.55 -8.46
N LEU A 87 9.38 2.37 -7.36
CA LEU A 87 8.98 2.94 -6.08
C LEU A 87 9.01 4.47 -6.07
N GLY A 88 10.01 5.07 -6.73
CA GLY A 88 10.06 6.51 -6.94
C GLY A 88 8.85 7.03 -7.72
N ILE A 89 8.47 6.36 -8.81
CA ILE A 89 7.28 6.69 -9.61
C ILE A 89 6.01 6.57 -8.78
N LEU A 90 5.83 5.46 -8.05
CA LEU A 90 4.67 5.26 -7.17
C LEU A 90 4.59 6.36 -6.11
N ALA A 91 5.70 6.72 -5.47
CA ALA A 91 5.73 7.75 -4.43
C ALA A 91 5.41 9.14 -4.98
N LEU A 92 6.04 9.53 -6.10
CA LEU A 92 5.84 10.83 -6.72
C LEU A 92 4.45 10.97 -7.37
N GLY A 93 3.88 9.87 -7.87
CA GLY A 93 2.57 9.86 -8.52
C GLY A 93 1.43 9.41 -7.60
N ALA A 94 1.70 9.18 -6.32
CA ALA A 94 0.68 8.82 -5.34
C ALA A 94 -0.21 10.01 -5.02
N CYS A 95 -1.50 9.82 -5.26
CA CYS A 95 -2.54 10.82 -5.12
C CYS A 95 -2.31 12.03 -6.04
N GLU A 96 -3.36 12.77 -6.38
CA GLU A 96 -3.21 13.98 -7.20
C GLU A 96 -2.29 14.99 -6.48
N ASN A 97 -1.13 15.26 -7.07
CA ASN A 97 -0.12 16.12 -6.47
C ASN A 97 0.80 16.75 -7.54
N PRO A 98 1.49 17.86 -7.23
CA PRO A 98 2.31 18.57 -8.22
C PRO A 98 3.52 17.79 -8.76
N ASP A 99 3.95 16.70 -8.12
CA ASP A 99 5.12 15.95 -8.55
C ASP A 99 4.86 15.03 -9.76
N GLU A 100 3.58 14.84 -10.13
CA GLU A 100 3.20 14.08 -11.31
C GLU A 100 3.80 14.68 -12.59
N GLU A 101 3.93 16.00 -12.67
CA GLU A 101 4.58 16.68 -13.80
C GLU A 101 6.03 16.23 -14.00
N PHE A 102 6.76 15.95 -12.91
CA PHE A 102 8.13 15.46 -12.98
C PHE A 102 8.20 14.06 -13.62
N ILE A 103 7.22 13.19 -13.31
CA ILE A 103 7.16 11.83 -13.90
C ILE A 103 7.04 11.92 -15.41
N HIS A 104 6.17 12.79 -15.90
CA HIS A 104 5.95 13.01 -17.33
C HIS A 104 7.15 13.69 -17.99
N GLY A 105 7.62 14.81 -17.42
CA GLY A 105 8.72 15.60 -17.97
C GLY A 105 10.04 14.85 -18.03
N ALA A 106 10.32 13.96 -17.07
CA ALA A 106 11.52 13.13 -17.06
C ALA A 106 11.35 11.77 -17.78
N HIS A 107 10.17 11.51 -18.37
CA HIS A 107 9.83 10.26 -19.07
C HIS A 107 10.05 8.99 -18.23
N LEU A 108 9.78 9.05 -16.92
CA LEU A 108 10.15 7.98 -15.99
C LEU A 108 9.43 6.66 -16.28
N VAL A 109 8.17 6.72 -16.72
CA VAL A 109 7.38 5.51 -17.05
C VAL A 109 7.99 4.75 -18.23
N SER A 110 8.47 5.47 -19.25
CA SER A 110 9.17 4.84 -20.39
C SER A 110 10.47 4.19 -19.95
N LYS A 111 11.28 4.91 -19.15
CA LYS A 111 12.55 4.41 -18.60
C LYS A 111 12.35 3.19 -17.70
N LEU A 112 11.26 3.16 -16.94
CA LEU A 112 10.87 1.98 -16.18
C LEU A 112 10.52 0.80 -17.09
N GLY A 113 9.85 1.05 -18.22
CA GLY A 113 9.56 0.05 -19.24
C GLY A 113 10.84 -0.59 -19.79
N ASP A 114 11.85 0.22 -20.10
CA ASP A 114 13.16 -0.26 -20.55
C ASP A 114 13.86 -1.11 -19.48
N LYS A 115 13.84 -0.66 -18.22
CA LYS A 115 14.41 -1.44 -17.09
C LYS A 115 13.65 -2.74 -16.86
N PHE A 116 12.32 -2.74 -16.94
CA PHE A 116 11.51 -3.95 -16.83
C PHE A 116 11.83 -4.93 -17.98
N GLN A 117 11.99 -4.43 -19.20
CA GLN A 117 12.38 -5.26 -20.34
C GLN A 117 13.79 -5.86 -20.16
N ALA A 118 14.73 -5.11 -19.56
CA ALA A 118 16.06 -5.63 -19.23
C ALA A 118 16.01 -6.77 -18.20
N GLU A 119 15.10 -6.70 -17.22
CA GLU A 119 14.85 -7.81 -16.28
C GLU A 119 14.40 -9.07 -17.04
N ILE A 120 13.42 -8.93 -17.95
CA ILE A 120 12.90 -10.03 -18.76
C ILE A 120 14.00 -10.65 -19.65
N GLN A 121 14.81 -9.82 -20.31
CA GLN A 121 15.93 -10.30 -21.14
C GLN A 121 16.97 -11.06 -20.31
N ASN A 122 17.23 -10.63 -19.08
CA ASN A 122 18.12 -11.36 -18.19
C ASN A 122 17.53 -12.73 -17.84
N MET A 123 16.21 -12.80 -17.58
CA MET A 123 15.52 -14.06 -17.30
C MET A 123 15.53 -15.03 -18.49
N GLU A 124 15.44 -14.52 -19.72
CA GLU A 124 15.55 -15.34 -20.94
C GLU A 124 16.93 -15.99 -21.08
N THR A 125 17.98 -15.32 -20.60
CA THR A 125 19.38 -15.72 -20.82
C THR A 125 20.06 -16.34 -19.60
N HIS A 126 19.51 -16.15 -18.39
CA HIS A 126 20.10 -16.56 -17.12
C HIS A 126 19.17 -17.46 -16.31
N ASP A 127 18.64 -18.50 -16.96
CA ASP A 127 17.84 -19.55 -16.30
C ASP A 127 16.66 -18.96 -15.51
N GLY A 128 15.91 -18.03 -16.12
CA GLY A 128 14.73 -17.42 -15.51
C GLY A 128 15.02 -16.45 -14.36
N ASN A 129 16.28 -16.11 -14.06
CA ASN A 129 16.62 -15.19 -12.98
C ASN A 129 16.59 -13.72 -13.46
N PRO A 130 15.85 -12.82 -12.78
CA PRO A 130 15.88 -11.38 -13.10
C PRO A 130 17.23 -10.75 -12.71
N LEU A 131 17.51 -9.53 -13.19
CA LEU A 131 18.64 -8.72 -12.72
C LEU A 131 18.50 -8.39 -11.23
N THR A 132 17.27 -8.29 -10.75
CA THR A 132 16.94 -8.01 -9.36
C THR A 132 16.31 -9.21 -8.65
N ASN A 133 15.02 -9.16 -8.35
CA ASN A 133 14.25 -10.21 -7.71
C ASN A 133 12.75 -10.00 -8.02
N TYR A 134 11.93 -11.00 -7.71
CA TYR A 134 10.50 -10.94 -8.04
C TYR A 134 9.73 -9.85 -7.29
N TYR A 135 10.21 -9.38 -6.15
CA TYR A 135 9.61 -8.22 -5.47
C TYR A 135 9.78 -6.95 -6.30
N GLN A 136 11.01 -6.67 -6.76
CA GLN A 136 11.30 -5.52 -7.60
C GLN A 136 10.65 -5.63 -8.99
N LEU A 137 10.65 -6.83 -9.58
CA LEU A 137 9.96 -7.09 -10.84
C LEU A 137 8.45 -6.87 -10.73
N SER A 138 7.82 -7.32 -9.64
CA SER A 138 6.40 -7.09 -9.37
C SER A 138 6.10 -5.61 -9.15
N LEU A 139 6.98 -4.89 -8.44
CA LEU A 139 6.82 -3.46 -8.19
C LEU A 139 6.93 -2.64 -9.49
N ALA A 140 7.86 -3.00 -10.37
CA ALA A 140 8.00 -2.42 -11.69
C ALA A 140 6.77 -2.67 -12.57
N LEU A 141 6.27 -3.91 -12.62
CA LEU A 141 5.03 -4.23 -13.33
C LEU A 141 3.83 -3.47 -12.78
N LEU A 142 3.71 -3.36 -11.45
CA LEU A 142 2.65 -2.61 -10.78
C LEU A 142 2.67 -1.12 -11.18
N ALA A 143 3.83 -0.48 -11.11
CA ALA A 143 3.98 0.92 -11.49
C ALA A 143 3.70 1.13 -12.99
N LEU A 144 4.18 0.25 -13.87
CA LEU A 144 3.85 0.32 -15.29
C LEU A 144 2.34 0.18 -15.53
N CYS A 145 1.67 -0.74 -14.86
CA CYS A 145 0.22 -0.91 -14.96
C CYS A 145 -0.55 0.35 -14.52
N LEU A 146 -0.21 0.90 -13.35
CA LEU A 146 -0.91 2.05 -12.77
C LEU A 146 -0.70 3.35 -13.56
N PHE A 147 0.46 3.53 -14.18
CA PHE A 147 0.82 4.73 -14.93
C PHE A 147 0.77 4.55 -16.45
N ASN A 148 0.03 3.54 -16.94
CA ASN A 148 -0.16 3.25 -18.37
C ASN A 148 1.15 3.10 -19.16
N GLY A 149 2.16 2.49 -18.55
CA GLY A 149 3.41 2.11 -19.19
C GLY A 149 3.28 0.88 -20.10
N SER A 150 4.23 0.73 -21.02
CA SER A 150 4.26 -0.39 -21.96
C SER A 150 4.99 -1.60 -21.37
N TYR A 151 4.41 -2.79 -21.51
CA TYR A 151 5.01 -4.07 -21.15
C TYR A 151 4.36 -5.23 -21.92
N SER A 152 5.08 -6.34 -22.07
CA SER A 152 4.59 -7.54 -22.77
C SER A 152 3.69 -8.38 -21.86
N ILE A 153 2.39 -8.44 -22.18
CA ILE A 153 1.43 -9.32 -21.48
C ILE A 153 1.86 -10.78 -21.59
N THR A 154 2.36 -11.21 -22.75
CA THR A 154 2.85 -12.58 -22.95
C THR A 154 3.97 -12.92 -21.97
N SER A 155 4.95 -12.03 -21.82
CA SER A 155 6.07 -12.22 -20.88
C SER A 155 5.56 -12.25 -19.44
N VAL A 156 4.63 -11.37 -19.08
CA VAL A 156 4.00 -11.37 -17.74
C VAL A 156 3.30 -12.71 -17.48
N THR A 157 2.46 -13.18 -18.39
CA THR A 157 1.73 -14.45 -18.21
C THR A 157 2.65 -15.67 -18.13
N TYR A 158 3.81 -15.63 -18.77
CA TYR A 158 4.78 -16.71 -18.73
C TYR A 158 5.59 -16.71 -17.43
N TYR A 159 6.12 -15.56 -17.03
CA TYR A 159 7.06 -15.46 -15.90
C TYR A 159 6.38 -15.36 -14.53
N PHE A 160 5.17 -14.81 -14.44
CA PHE A 160 4.43 -14.68 -13.17
C PHE A 160 3.52 -15.88 -12.87
N THR A 161 3.87 -17.07 -13.36
CA THR A 161 3.16 -18.30 -13.02
C THR A 161 3.44 -18.69 -11.56
N PRO A 162 2.43 -19.15 -10.78
CA PRO A 162 2.60 -19.47 -9.36
C PRO A 162 3.74 -20.44 -9.03
N GLU A 163 4.09 -21.31 -9.98
CA GLU A 163 5.10 -22.35 -9.87
C GLU A 163 6.53 -21.84 -10.14
N ASN A 164 6.71 -20.56 -10.45
CA ASN A 164 8.02 -20.01 -10.77
C ASN A 164 8.98 -20.06 -9.57
N LYS A 165 10.20 -20.57 -9.80
CA LYS A 165 11.22 -20.76 -8.76
C LYS A 165 11.61 -19.47 -8.03
N ASN A 166 11.50 -18.31 -8.67
CA ASN A 166 11.91 -17.04 -8.09
C ASN A 166 10.96 -16.53 -6.99
N TYR A 167 9.81 -17.21 -6.80
CA TYR A 167 8.98 -17.03 -5.62
C TYR A 167 9.52 -17.77 -4.39
N TYR A 168 10.66 -18.47 -4.48
CA TYR A 168 11.18 -19.31 -3.39
C TYR A 168 12.66 -18.99 -3.11
N PHE A 169 13.00 -18.83 -1.84
CA PHE A 169 14.36 -18.77 -1.32
C PHE A 169 14.67 -20.09 -0.59
N GLY A 170 15.22 -21.07 -1.32
CA GLY A 170 15.32 -22.45 -0.84
C GLY A 170 13.93 -23.06 -0.67
N ASP A 171 13.65 -23.68 0.48
CA ASP A 171 12.32 -24.18 0.83
C ASP A 171 11.38 -23.08 1.37
N GLN A 172 11.91 -21.86 1.59
CA GLN A 172 11.14 -20.74 2.12
C GLN A 172 10.54 -19.89 1.01
N PHE A 173 9.23 -19.76 1.02
CA PHE A 173 8.49 -19.02 0.01
C PHE A 173 8.58 -17.50 0.24
N SER A 174 8.88 -16.75 -0.83
CA SER A 174 8.77 -15.30 -0.92
C SER A 174 7.30 -14.93 -1.14
N VAL A 175 6.81 -14.01 -0.33
CA VAL A 175 5.39 -13.67 -0.12
C VAL A 175 4.69 -13.12 -1.39
N ALA A 176 5.21 -13.24 -2.61
CA ALA A 176 4.59 -12.68 -3.81
C ALA A 176 3.55 -13.59 -4.53
N THR A 177 3.43 -14.89 -4.22
CA THR A 177 2.32 -15.75 -4.72
C THR A 177 1.35 -16.15 -3.60
N LEU A 178 0.82 -15.09 -2.96
CA LEU A 178 0.04 -15.07 -1.73
C LEU A 178 -1.18 -16.02 -1.66
N ALA A 179 -1.97 -16.15 -2.72
CA ALA A 179 -3.32 -16.72 -2.61
C ALA A 179 -3.36 -18.22 -2.23
N LYS A 180 -2.51 -19.08 -2.81
CA LYS A 180 -2.55 -20.53 -2.59
C LYS A 180 -1.91 -20.97 -1.26
N LYS A 181 -0.94 -20.21 -0.72
CA LYS A 181 -0.17 -20.60 0.48
C LYS A 181 -0.58 -19.86 1.76
N ILE A 182 -1.27 -18.72 1.68
CA ILE A 182 -1.94 -18.08 2.84
C ILE A 182 -2.86 -19.07 3.58
N GLN A 183 -3.42 -20.03 2.85
CA GLN A 183 -4.24 -21.11 3.40
C GLN A 183 -3.45 -22.05 4.35
N SER A 184 -2.11 -22.08 4.27
CA SER A 184 -1.23 -23.00 5.00
C SER A 184 -0.19 -22.36 5.94
N GLU A 185 0.06 -21.04 5.87
CA GLU A 185 1.26 -20.42 6.49
C GLU A 185 1.03 -19.28 7.49
N GLY A 186 -0.22 -19.02 7.90
CA GLY A 186 -0.50 -18.13 9.02
C GLY A 186 0.00 -18.70 10.35
N LYS A 187 1.32 -18.68 10.62
CA LYS A 187 1.86 -19.04 11.94
C LYS A 187 1.65 -17.86 12.87
N GLN A 188 0.87 -18.06 13.94
CA GLN A 188 0.57 -17.01 14.94
C GLN A 188 -0.10 -15.76 14.32
N GLY A 189 -0.87 -15.94 13.25
CA GLY A 189 -1.54 -14.84 12.54
C GLY A 189 -0.65 -13.98 11.64
N LEU A 190 0.62 -14.34 11.39
CA LEU A 190 1.51 -13.59 10.50
C LEU A 190 1.67 -14.25 9.12
N PHE A 191 1.86 -13.45 8.07
CA PHE A 191 2.15 -13.92 6.71
C PHE A 191 3.64 -13.82 6.41
N GLY A 192 4.34 -14.95 6.49
CA GLY A 192 5.80 -14.99 6.49
C GLY A 192 6.33 -14.53 7.86
N ASN A 193 6.69 -13.24 7.97
CA ASN A 193 7.08 -12.60 9.22
C ASN A 193 6.32 -11.27 9.42
N ILE A 194 6.62 -10.57 10.53
CA ILE A 194 5.94 -9.33 10.91
C ILE A 194 6.13 -8.19 9.88
N PHE A 195 7.26 -8.16 9.18
CA PHE A 195 7.59 -7.11 8.20
C PHE A 195 6.97 -7.35 6.82
N SER A 196 6.74 -8.61 6.43
CA SER A 196 6.03 -8.97 5.19
C SER A 196 4.51 -8.95 5.35
N THR A 197 4.01 -8.99 6.59
CA THR A 197 2.58 -9.09 6.88
C THR A 197 1.78 -7.88 6.35
N GLY A 198 2.36 -6.68 6.34
CA GLY A 198 1.70 -5.47 5.84
C GLY A 198 1.30 -5.57 4.36
N GLU A 199 2.27 -5.84 3.49
CA GLU A 199 2.03 -5.99 2.05
C GLU A 199 1.16 -7.23 1.74
N ALA A 200 1.31 -8.31 2.52
CA ALA A 200 0.44 -9.49 2.42
C ALA A 200 -1.04 -9.15 2.69
N MET A 201 -1.31 -8.32 3.70
CA MET A 201 -2.66 -7.84 4.00
C MET A 201 -3.22 -7.01 2.83
N GLN A 202 -2.41 -6.13 2.21
CA GLN A 202 -2.84 -5.35 1.05
C GLN A 202 -3.28 -6.24 -0.10
N ALA A 203 -2.50 -7.28 -0.43
CA ALA A 203 -2.84 -8.23 -1.46
C ALA A 203 -4.12 -9.03 -1.13
N LEU A 204 -4.33 -9.39 0.13
CA LEU A 204 -5.54 -10.05 0.60
C LEU A 204 -6.79 -9.17 0.45
N PHE A 205 -6.66 -7.86 0.69
CA PHE A 205 -7.78 -6.92 0.54
C PHE A 205 -8.33 -6.90 -0.88
N VAL A 206 -7.44 -7.04 -1.88
CA VAL A 206 -7.79 -6.93 -3.30
C VAL A 206 -8.03 -8.30 -3.97
N SER A 207 -7.92 -9.40 -3.22
CA SER A 207 -8.13 -10.78 -3.72
C SER A 207 -9.29 -11.52 -3.04
N SER A 208 -10.26 -10.76 -2.52
CA SER A 208 -11.41 -11.31 -1.78
C SER A 208 -12.25 -12.34 -2.55
N ASP A 209 -12.25 -12.30 -3.88
CA ASP A 209 -12.92 -13.30 -4.73
C ASP A 209 -12.30 -14.70 -4.59
N TYR A 210 -11.01 -14.76 -4.27
CA TYR A 210 -10.23 -16.00 -4.15
C TYR A 210 -10.03 -16.43 -2.68
N TYR A 211 -10.24 -15.53 -1.72
CA TYR A 211 -10.01 -15.77 -0.30
C TYR A 211 -11.19 -15.31 0.57
N LYS A 212 -11.91 -16.27 1.17
CA LYS A 212 -13.11 -16.02 2.00
C LYS A 212 -12.89 -16.19 3.52
N SER A 213 -11.68 -16.52 3.97
CA SER A 213 -11.46 -16.82 5.40
C SER A 213 -11.34 -15.53 6.24
N LYS A 214 -12.42 -15.19 6.92
CA LYS A 214 -12.49 -14.08 7.89
C LYS A 214 -11.74 -14.38 9.20
N THR A 215 -11.57 -15.66 9.52
CA THR A 215 -11.05 -16.15 10.82
C THR A 215 -9.60 -15.71 11.09
N ASN A 216 -8.79 -15.49 10.05
CA ASN A 216 -7.38 -15.12 10.23
C ASN A 216 -7.15 -13.61 10.39
N CYS A 217 -8.08 -12.75 9.95
CA CYS A 217 -7.87 -11.30 9.94
C CYS A 217 -7.75 -10.71 11.35
N GLN A 218 -8.61 -11.14 12.28
CA GLN A 218 -8.57 -10.66 13.67
C GLN A 218 -7.30 -11.10 14.39
N GLU A 219 -6.86 -12.34 14.16
CA GLU A 219 -5.61 -12.86 14.73
C GLU A 219 -4.41 -12.07 14.19
N THR A 220 -4.35 -11.83 12.88
CA THR A 220 -3.31 -11.00 12.26
C THR A 220 -3.25 -9.60 12.87
N LEU A 221 -4.39 -8.91 12.96
CA LEU A 221 -4.43 -7.56 13.55
C LEU A 221 -3.96 -7.57 15.01
N ARG A 222 -4.38 -8.56 15.80
CA ARG A 222 -3.94 -8.71 17.19
C ARG A 222 -2.42 -8.89 17.29
N THR A 223 -1.84 -9.77 16.48
CA THR A 223 -0.39 -10.01 16.49
C THR A 223 0.39 -8.80 16.00
N VAL A 224 -0.10 -8.10 14.97
CA VAL A 224 0.49 -6.86 14.48
C VAL A 224 0.48 -5.78 15.56
N PHE A 225 -0.66 -5.53 16.21
CA PHE A 225 -0.78 -4.53 17.26
C PHE A 225 0.10 -4.85 18.47
N TYR A 226 0.23 -6.13 18.84
CA TYR A 226 1.18 -6.57 19.85
C TYR A 226 2.62 -6.19 19.45
N ASN A 227 3.06 -6.49 18.23
CA ASN A 227 4.41 -6.15 17.77
C ASN A 227 4.67 -4.64 17.68
N ILE A 228 3.66 -3.84 17.33
CA ILE A 228 3.76 -2.36 17.38
C ILE A 228 3.98 -1.90 18.82
N SER A 229 3.24 -2.47 19.79
CA SER A 229 3.43 -2.14 21.21
C SER A 229 4.82 -2.52 21.75
N GLN A 230 5.46 -3.54 21.15
CA GLN A 230 6.83 -3.97 21.46
C GLN A 230 7.90 -3.20 20.67
N ASN A 231 7.54 -2.12 19.97
CA ASN A 231 8.45 -1.29 19.18
C ASN A 231 9.20 -2.06 18.06
N ALA A 232 8.57 -3.10 17.49
CA ALA A 232 9.17 -3.87 16.39
C ALA A 232 9.40 -3.05 15.11
N PHE A 233 8.64 -1.95 14.93
CA PHE A 233 8.67 -1.07 13.75
C PHE A 233 9.43 0.23 14.05
N SER A 234 10.63 0.10 14.61
CA SER A 234 11.50 1.25 14.93
C SER A 234 12.18 1.85 13.69
N LEU A 235 12.23 1.11 12.57
CA LEU A 235 12.73 1.59 11.29
C LEU A 235 11.59 2.24 10.48
N PRO A 236 11.78 3.45 9.92
CA PRO A 236 10.75 4.15 9.15
C PRO A 236 10.21 3.35 7.98
N ILE A 237 11.08 2.64 7.26
CA ILE A 237 10.68 1.81 6.12
C ILE A 237 9.79 0.63 6.54
N ALA A 238 10.07 0.02 7.70
CA ALA A 238 9.24 -1.06 8.24
C ALA A 238 7.86 -0.53 8.68
N ALA A 239 7.83 0.66 9.30
CA ALA A 239 6.58 1.33 9.62
C ALA A 239 5.77 1.67 8.35
N ALA A 240 6.44 2.13 7.29
CA ALA A 240 5.84 2.46 6.01
C ALA A 240 5.22 1.22 5.32
N GLN A 241 5.84 0.04 5.41
CA GLN A 241 5.33 -1.18 4.77
C GLN A 241 4.03 -1.72 5.39
N ILE A 242 3.77 -1.45 6.68
CA ILE A 242 2.58 -1.96 7.37
C ILE A 242 1.44 -0.95 7.48
N LEU A 243 1.76 0.34 7.56
CA LEU A 243 0.75 1.37 7.82
C LEU A 243 -0.37 1.45 6.76
N PRO A 244 -0.12 1.36 5.45
CA PRO A 244 -1.19 1.37 4.45
C PRO A 244 -2.25 0.31 4.73
N ALA A 245 -1.84 -0.93 5.01
CA ALA A 245 -2.77 -2.02 5.29
C ALA A 245 -3.59 -1.77 6.56
N LEU A 246 -2.97 -1.23 7.62
CA LEU A 246 -3.68 -0.85 8.84
C LEU A 246 -4.70 0.26 8.61
N MET A 247 -4.46 1.13 7.63
CA MET A 247 -5.36 2.21 7.23
C MET A 247 -6.33 1.77 6.12
N GLY A 248 -6.37 0.47 5.78
CA GLY A 248 -7.25 -0.07 4.74
C GLY A 248 -6.90 0.41 3.33
N LYS A 249 -5.65 0.79 3.09
CA LYS A 249 -5.09 1.26 1.82
C LYS A 249 -4.17 0.20 1.22
N THR A 250 -4.04 0.24 -0.10
CA THR A 250 -3.14 -0.61 -0.87
C THR A 250 -2.36 0.21 -1.88
N TYR A 251 -1.30 -0.35 -2.47
CA TYR A 251 -0.62 0.29 -3.60
C TYR A 251 -1.51 0.44 -4.85
N LEU A 252 -2.66 -0.25 -4.93
CA LEU A 252 -3.65 -0.01 -6.00
C LEU A 252 -4.42 1.30 -5.81
N ASP A 253 -4.32 1.96 -4.65
CA ASP A 253 -4.95 3.25 -4.39
C ASP A 253 -4.13 4.45 -4.86
N VAL A 254 -2.91 4.24 -5.39
CA VAL A 254 -1.96 5.31 -5.79
C VAL A 254 -2.59 6.32 -6.76
N THR A 255 -3.29 5.85 -7.79
CA THR A 255 -3.91 6.72 -8.81
C THR A 255 -5.38 7.03 -8.53
N ASN A 256 -5.89 6.64 -7.35
CA ASN A 256 -7.30 6.80 -7.00
C ASN A 256 -7.58 8.24 -6.52
N THR A 257 -8.65 8.86 -7.00
CA THR A 257 -9.12 10.20 -6.54
C THR A 257 -9.39 10.28 -5.02
N SER A 258 -9.57 9.13 -4.35
CA SER A 258 -9.79 9.02 -2.89
C SER A 258 -8.51 8.78 -2.07
N CYS A 259 -7.34 8.81 -2.72
CA CYS A 259 -6.04 8.44 -2.16
C CYS A 259 -5.70 9.27 -0.90
N SER A 260 -5.87 10.60 -0.92
CA SER A 260 -5.59 11.49 0.23
C SER A 260 -6.80 11.82 1.11
N HIS A 261 -7.97 11.21 0.87
CA HIS A 261 -9.15 11.51 1.66
C HIS A 261 -9.13 10.71 2.96
N ASN A 262 -8.97 11.43 4.07
CA ASN A 262 -9.20 10.88 5.39
C ASN A 262 -10.66 10.39 5.42
N PRO A 263 -10.93 9.10 5.73
CA PRO A 263 -12.28 8.56 5.79
C PRO A 263 -13.15 9.23 6.86
N VAL A 264 -12.52 10.07 7.69
CA VAL A 264 -13.13 10.90 8.70
C VAL A 264 -12.61 12.33 8.55
N GLU A 265 -13.52 13.30 8.44
CA GLU A 265 -13.20 14.73 8.45
C GLU A 265 -13.61 15.34 9.80
N GLU A 266 -12.76 16.19 10.38
CA GLU A 266 -13.12 16.93 11.58
C GLU A 266 -14.08 18.07 11.22
N THR A 267 -15.23 18.10 11.88
CA THR A 267 -16.25 19.15 11.72
C THR A 267 -16.50 19.87 13.04
N SER A 268 -17.28 20.95 13.01
CA SER A 268 -17.71 21.62 14.25
C SER A 268 -18.50 20.72 15.20
N TRP A 269 -19.02 19.58 14.71
CA TRP A 269 -19.75 18.57 15.47
C TRP A 269 -18.87 17.39 15.88
N GLY A 270 -17.58 17.44 15.57
CA GLY A 270 -16.62 16.35 15.75
C GLY A 270 -16.40 15.52 14.47
N PRO A 271 -15.86 14.30 14.61
CA PRO A 271 -15.44 13.49 13.48
C PRO A 271 -16.62 12.99 12.63
N TYR A 272 -16.62 13.33 11.35
CA TYR A 272 -17.66 12.97 10.38
C TYR A 272 -17.15 11.94 9.38
N VAL A 273 -17.84 10.81 9.25
CA VAL A 273 -17.45 9.72 8.34
C VAL A 273 -17.77 10.08 6.89
N THR A 274 -16.73 10.26 6.08
CA THR A 274 -16.83 10.61 4.65
C THR A 274 -16.67 9.40 3.73
N SER A 275 -15.96 8.35 4.17
CA SER A 275 -15.69 7.16 3.37
C SER A 275 -15.57 5.89 4.21
N VAL A 276 -16.06 4.76 3.70
CA VAL A 276 -15.86 3.42 4.27
C VAL A 276 -15.50 2.47 3.14
N GLN A 277 -14.38 1.75 3.26
CA GLN A 277 -13.87 0.81 2.25
C GLN A 277 -13.75 1.45 0.85
N GLY A 278 -13.27 2.70 0.78
CA GLY A 278 -13.12 3.43 -0.48
C GLY A 278 -14.42 3.98 -1.08
N ILE A 279 -15.58 3.66 -0.50
CA ILE A 279 -16.89 4.17 -0.95
C ILE A 279 -17.14 5.51 -0.26
N ARG A 280 -17.22 6.59 -1.05
CA ARG A 280 -17.38 7.95 -0.53
C ARG A 280 -18.84 8.41 -0.45
N ALA A 281 -19.16 9.14 0.60
CA ALA A 281 -20.37 9.97 0.66
C ALA A 281 -20.26 11.14 -0.33
N SER A 282 -21.36 11.46 -1.01
CA SER A 282 -21.42 12.50 -2.04
C SER A 282 -22.64 13.38 -1.81
N SER A 283 -22.40 14.68 -1.60
CA SER A 283 -23.47 15.67 -1.47
C SER A 283 -24.27 15.81 -2.76
N SER A 284 -23.60 15.75 -3.92
CA SER A 284 -24.24 15.80 -5.25
C SER A 284 -25.15 14.60 -5.49
N ASP A 285 -24.70 13.40 -5.11
CA ASP A 285 -25.48 12.16 -5.26
C ASP A 285 -26.41 11.89 -4.07
N ARG A 286 -26.38 12.77 -3.07
CA ARG A 286 -27.13 12.67 -1.80
C ARG A 286 -26.89 11.33 -1.08
N THR A 287 -25.64 10.88 -1.06
CA THR A 287 -25.21 9.69 -0.32
C THR A 287 -24.43 10.10 0.93
N TYR A 288 -24.71 9.44 2.05
CA TYR A 288 -24.01 9.65 3.31
C TYR A 288 -23.89 8.33 4.08
N TRP A 289 -22.98 8.28 5.04
CA TRP A 289 -22.83 7.15 5.95
C TRP A 289 -23.72 7.35 7.17
N GLN A 290 -24.72 6.47 7.34
CA GLN A 290 -25.61 6.50 8.50
C GLN A 290 -25.12 5.52 9.57
N LEU A 291 -24.96 6.02 10.80
CA LEU A 291 -24.60 5.20 11.96
C LEU A 291 -25.88 4.65 12.63
N LEU A 292 -25.95 3.33 12.85
CA LEU A 292 -27.17 2.63 13.28
C LEU A 292 -26.88 1.67 14.43
N SER A 293 -27.50 1.83 15.62
CA SER A 293 -27.48 0.91 16.77
C SER A 293 -28.62 -0.08 16.74
N ASN A 294 -28.34 -1.38 16.66
CA ASN A 294 -29.36 -2.43 16.54
C ASN A 294 -30.41 -2.13 15.44
N GLY A 295 -29.95 -1.57 14.31
CA GLY A 295 -30.80 -1.18 13.18
C GLY A 295 -31.51 0.17 13.35
N GLN A 296 -31.34 0.87 14.47
CA GLN A 296 -31.91 2.20 14.73
C GLN A 296 -30.87 3.30 14.53
N PRO A 297 -31.16 4.40 13.82
CA PRO A 297 -30.23 5.52 13.70
C PRO A 297 -29.82 6.03 15.08
N LEU A 298 -28.53 6.33 15.25
CA LEU A 298 -28.09 7.03 16.46
C LEU A 298 -28.79 8.39 16.55
N SER A 299 -29.33 8.71 17.73
CA SER A 299 -29.84 10.04 18.02
C SER A 299 -28.69 11.02 18.15
N GLN A 300 -28.88 12.24 17.65
CA GLN A 300 -28.01 13.38 17.97
C GLN A 300 -28.12 13.75 19.44
#